data_AF-A0A818C0X8-F1
#
_entry.id   AF-A0A818C0X8-F1
#
_cell.length_a   1.000
_cell.length_b   1.000
_cell.length_c   1.000
_cell.angle_alpha   90.00
_cell.angle_beta   90.00
_cell.angle_gamma   90.00
#
_symmetry.space_group_name_H-M   'P 1'
#
loop_
_entity.id
_entity.type
_entity.pdbx_description
1 polymer ?
#
loop_
_entity_poly.entity_id
_entity_poly.type
_entity_poly.pdbx_seq_one_letter_code
_entity_poly.pdbx_strand_id
1 'polypeptide(L)'
;MVDIEAELRLSVTLRLVPVAGISSLVDYPYPINSRTRFLWYRYVDREESFFNRLSKFQQTPLWTESEDITTHVIAAVHWGIDAILILQLPYTEESAIDAVLDKICQILRTGTDVEIVTPDEKRLLEHNINVKVYSNIPYLVNMTTVLDVCTSICRMKNNVTEHRQIAYRLCPVKWLYPHYSNPIKYYPLESLSSEVIEQYLLHISTSIKELKWSLDYELSELLREYCDLQIMMAYQQYSLLEDQYSKELQRIRELVLNIRRGVVQQDNVSSTVSNVQQTKLYDSISDISEYLNDLRAKEQLIKDLRIQRIDYWNVTEYGVQHGDDEKIIEQTLLANDRKRYILCSNDILNMNNQEQFHNLLSQMSNRKSLHR
;
A
#
# COMPACT_ATOMS: atom_id res chain seq x y z
N MET A 1 -13.37 -11.94 -0.63
CA MET A 1 -13.21 -10.93 -1.69
C MET A 1 -14.34 -9.94 -1.53
N VAL A 2 -14.02 -8.66 -1.33
CA VAL A 2 -15.05 -7.61 -1.25
C VAL A 2 -15.81 -7.61 -2.57
N ASP A 3 -17.14 -7.63 -2.52
CA ASP A 3 -18.00 -7.70 -3.70
C ASP A 3 -18.02 -6.36 -4.46
N ILE A 4 -16.90 -6.04 -5.11
CA ILE A 4 -16.70 -4.86 -5.96
C ILE A 4 -16.65 -5.35 -7.40
N GLU A 5 -17.58 -4.85 -8.22
CA GLU A 5 -17.65 -5.14 -9.66
C GLU A 5 -16.33 -4.78 -10.36
N ALA A 6 -15.89 -5.59 -11.33
CA ALA A 6 -14.60 -5.43 -12.01
C ALA A 6 -14.40 -4.02 -12.62
N GLU A 7 -15.44 -3.45 -13.22
CA GLU A 7 -15.41 -2.10 -13.81
C GLU A 7 -15.22 -1.00 -12.75
N LEU A 8 -15.86 -1.17 -11.58
CA LEU A 8 -15.68 -0.25 -10.45
C LEU A 8 -14.30 -0.42 -9.84
N ARG A 9 -13.83 -1.65 -9.68
CA ARG A 9 -12.50 -1.97 -9.15
C ARG A 9 -11.41 -1.34 -10.01
N LEU A 10 -11.48 -1.52 -11.33
CA LEU A 10 -10.58 -0.86 -12.27
C LEU A 10 -10.67 0.67 -12.17
N SER A 11 -11.87 1.24 -12.06
CA SER A 11 -12.06 2.69 -11.92
C SER A 11 -11.48 3.25 -10.63
N VAL A 12 -11.53 2.49 -9.53
CA VAL A 12 -10.90 2.82 -8.24
C VAL A 12 -9.38 2.73 -8.35
N THR A 13 -8.83 1.65 -8.93
CA THR A 13 -7.39 1.50 -9.17
C THR A 13 -6.84 2.64 -10.03
N LEU A 14 -7.61 3.05 -11.04
CA LEU A 14 -7.30 4.19 -11.89
C LEU A 14 -7.58 5.53 -11.22
N ARG A 15 -8.11 5.61 -10.00
CA ARG A 15 -8.57 6.85 -9.34
C ARG A 15 -9.45 7.74 -10.25
N LEU A 16 -10.28 7.12 -11.08
CA LEU A 16 -11.32 7.82 -11.86
C LEU A 16 -12.49 8.24 -10.97
N VAL A 17 -12.62 7.59 -9.81
CA VAL A 17 -13.58 7.93 -8.76
C VAL A 17 -12.83 8.35 -7.49
N PRO A 18 -13.35 9.31 -6.72
CA PRO A 18 -12.82 9.62 -5.40
C PRO A 18 -12.80 8.37 -4.54
N VAL A 19 -11.66 8.11 -3.91
CA VAL A 19 -11.49 6.96 -3.05
C VAL A 19 -12.10 7.27 -1.68
N ALA A 20 -13.19 6.59 -1.33
CA ALA A 20 -13.93 6.80 -0.08
C ALA A 20 -14.49 5.51 0.52
N GLY A 21 -14.69 5.51 1.84
CA GLY A 21 -15.24 4.38 2.58
C GLY A 21 -14.40 3.10 2.40
N ILE A 22 -15.04 2.02 1.93
CA ILE A 22 -14.36 0.74 1.70
C ILE A 22 -13.38 0.80 0.53
N SER A 23 -13.65 1.61 -0.50
CA SER A 23 -12.76 1.71 -1.66
C SER A 23 -11.37 2.27 -1.29
N SER A 24 -11.26 2.98 -0.16
CA SER A 24 -9.98 3.44 0.42
C SER A 24 -9.03 2.32 0.85
N LEU A 25 -9.48 1.07 0.81
CA LEU A 25 -8.62 -0.10 0.91
C LEU A 25 -7.50 -0.11 -0.14
N VAL A 26 -7.75 0.42 -1.35
CA VAL A 26 -6.72 0.50 -2.41
C VAL A 26 -5.49 1.30 -1.98
N ASP A 27 -5.68 2.26 -1.07
CA ASP A 27 -4.63 3.11 -0.52
C ASP A 27 -4.14 2.62 0.86
N TYR A 28 -4.40 1.35 1.23
CA TYR A 28 -3.83 0.79 2.46
C TYR A 28 -2.30 0.94 2.44
N PRO A 29 -1.70 1.58 3.47
CA PRO A 29 -0.31 2.03 3.42
C PRO A 29 0.69 0.98 3.91
N TYR A 30 0.24 -0.10 4.55
CA TYR A 30 1.11 -1.09 5.17
C TYR A 30 1.24 -2.35 4.30
N PRO A 31 2.39 -3.05 4.34
CA PRO A 31 2.55 -4.34 3.69
C PRO A 31 1.56 -5.39 4.23
N ILE A 32 1.03 -6.23 3.35
CA ILE A 32 0.17 -7.35 3.71
C ILE A 32 1.05 -8.59 3.80
N ASN A 33 1.13 -9.21 4.98
CA ASN A 33 1.98 -10.37 5.22
C ASN A 33 1.26 -11.46 6.03
N SER A 34 2.00 -12.49 6.47
CA SER A 34 1.46 -13.61 7.25
C SER A 34 0.81 -13.21 8.58
N ARG A 35 0.99 -11.95 9.03
CA ARG A 35 0.42 -11.41 10.27
C ARG A 35 -0.69 -10.39 10.05
N THR A 36 -1.08 -10.18 8.81
CA THR A 36 -2.22 -9.33 8.49
C THR A 36 -3.46 -10.20 8.49
N ARG A 37 -4.49 -9.83 9.27
CA ARG A 37 -5.81 -10.46 9.23
C ARG A 37 -6.84 -9.47 8.71
N PHE A 38 -7.82 -9.99 7.97
CA PHE A 38 -8.91 -9.22 7.41
C PHE A 38 -10.22 -9.72 8.00
N LEU A 39 -10.92 -8.84 8.73
CA LEU A 39 -12.28 -9.08 9.17
C LEU A 39 -13.23 -8.27 8.28
N TRP A 40 -14.05 -8.95 7.49
CA TRP A 40 -15.06 -8.29 6.66
C TRP A 40 -16.45 -8.60 7.19
N TYR A 41 -17.23 -7.55 7.44
CA TYR A 41 -18.62 -7.64 7.86
C TYR A 41 -19.51 -6.84 6.90
N ARG A 42 -20.56 -7.50 6.41
CA ARG A 42 -21.59 -6.87 5.58
C ARG A 42 -22.97 -7.28 6.03
N TYR A 43 -23.84 -6.30 6.23
CA TYR A 43 -25.24 -6.44 6.58
C TYR A 43 -26.09 -5.54 5.68
N VAL A 44 -27.05 -6.13 4.98
CA VAL A 44 -27.99 -5.41 4.11
C VAL A 44 -29.35 -5.38 4.81
N ASP A 45 -29.88 -4.18 5.02
CA ASP A 45 -31.14 -3.95 5.73
C ASP A 45 -32.30 -3.82 4.74
N ARG A 46 -32.19 -2.86 3.81
CA ARG A 46 -33.28 -2.55 2.87
C ARG A 46 -32.78 -2.11 1.49
N GLU A 47 -33.62 -2.28 0.49
CA GLU A 47 -33.48 -1.66 -0.84
C GLU A 47 -34.56 -0.57 -0.99
N GLU A 48 -34.16 0.63 -1.37
CA GLU A 48 -35.06 1.69 -1.82
C GLU A 48 -34.95 1.79 -3.35
N SER A 49 -36.05 1.49 -4.05
CA SER A 49 -36.09 1.49 -5.51
C SER A 49 -37.25 2.30 -6.07
N PHE A 50 -37.01 2.99 -7.18
CA PHE A 50 -38.08 3.67 -7.93
C PHE A 50 -38.66 2.84 -9.07
N PHE A 51 -38.21 1.58 -9.30
CA PHE A 51 -38.71 0.74 -10.40
C PHE A 51 -40.25 0.61 -10.40
N ASN A 52 -40.87 0.65 -9.21
CA ASN A 52 -42.33 0.65 -9.02
C ASN A 52 -43.03 1.93 -9.55
N ARG A 53 -42.28 2.92 -10.03
CA ARG A 53 -42.76 4.21 -10.56
C ARG A 53 -42.24 4.51 -11.98
N LEU A 54 -41.62 3.54 -12.66
CA LEU A 54 -41.06 3.69 -14.02
C LEU A 54 -41.99 4.38 -15.02
N SER A 55 -43.28 4.01 -15.00
CA SER A 55 -44.30 4.56 -15.91
C SER A 55 -44.48 6.07 -15.79
N LYS A 56 -44.18 6.66 -14.61
CA LYS A 56 -44.23 8.11 -14.39
C LYS A 56 -42.99 8.84 -14.94
N PHE A 57 -41.83 8.18 -14.95
CA PHE A 57 -40.58 8.74 -15.48
C PHE A 57 -40.57 8.79 -17.01
N GLN A 58 -41.14 7.79 -17.68
CA GLN A 58 -41.27 7.76 -19.14
C GLN A 58 -42.15 8.90 -19.70
N GLN A 59 -42.98 9.53 -18.85
CA GLN A 59 -43.81 10.68 -19.20
C GLN A 59 -43.13 12.03 -18.92
N THR A 60 -41.99 12.02 -18.20
CA THR A 60 -41.27 13.25 -17.87
C THR A 60 -40.27 13.55 -18.98
N PRO A 61 -40.28 14.74 -19.61
CA PRO A 61 -39.27 15.08 -20.60
C PRO A 61 -37.87 15.03 -19.99
N LEU A 62 -36.92 14.44 -20.72
CA LEU A 62 -35.51 14.43 -20.32
C LEU A 62 -35.07 15.88 -20.11
N TRP A 63 -34.47 16.20 -18.97
CA TRP A 63 -33.83 17.51 -18.77
C TRP A 63 -32.69 17.64 -19.80
N THR A 64 -32.92 18.47 -20.82
CA THR A 64 -32.00 18.70 -21.95
C THR A 64 -30.97 19.79 -21.69
N GLU A 65 -30.92 20.35 -20.48
CA GLU A 65 -30.09 21.52 -20.17
C GLU A 65 -28.68 21.20 -19.66
N SER A 66 -28.34 19.94 -19.38
CA SER A 66 -26.96 19.61 -19.01
C SER A 66 -26.21 18.93 -20.15
N GLU A 67 -25.01 19.45 -20.43
CA GLU A 67 -23.97 18.82 -21.27
C GLU A 67 -23.45 17.49 -20.66
N ASP A 68 -24.19 16.89 -19.72
CA ASP A 68 -23.71 15.76 -18.93
C ASP A 68 -23.71 14.47 -19.75
N ILE A 69 -22.52 13.85 -19.78
CA ILE A 69 -22.20 12.60 -20.45
C ILE A 69 -22.75 11.39 -19.65
N THR A 70 -23.96 11.50 -19.11
CA THR A 70 -24.53 10.50 -18.19
C THR A 70 -25.08 9.30 -18.97
N THR A 71 -24.56 8.11 -18.67
CA THR A 71 -24.96 6.86 -19.34
C THR A 71 -25.97 6.03 -18.54
N HIS A 72 -26.00 6.23 -17.21
CA HIS A 72 -26.83 5.48 -16.27
C HIS A 72 -27.42 6.38 -15.19
N VAL A 73 -28.56 5.97 -14.62
CA VAL A 73 -29.13 6.56 -13.41
C VAL A 73 -29.22 5.53 -12.29
N ILE A 74 -29.16 5.97 -11.03
CA ILE A 74 -29.31 5.10 -9.86
C ILE A 74 -30.77 4.68 -9.73
N ALA A 75 -31.10 3.43 -10.00
CA ALA A 75 -32.46 2.90 -9.98
C ALA A 75 -32.86 2.22 -8.66
N ALA A 76 -31.87 1.81 -7.86
CA ALA A 76 -32.07 1.42 -6.48
C ALA A 76 -30.85 1.70 -5.62
N VAL A 77 -31.09 1.88 -4.32
CA VAL A 77 -30.07 2.07 -3.30
C VAL A 77 -30.25 0.99 -2.23
N HIS A 78 -29.19 0.22 -1.97
CA HIS A 78 -29.13 -0.69 -0.84
C HIS A 78 -28.55 0.03 0.36
N TRP A 79 -29.20 -0.13 1.51
CA TRP A 79 -28.81 0.46 2.77
C TRP A 79 -28.38 -0.63 3.76
N GLY A 80 -27.36 -0.34 4.56
CA GLY A 80 -26.85 -1.27 5.55
C GLY A 80 -25.50 -0.85 6.15
N ILE A 81 -24.76 -1.85 6.60
CA ILE A 81 -23.44 -1.73 7.24
C ILE A 81 -22.46 -2.54 6.41
N ASP A 82 -21.36 -1.93 5.98
CA ASP A 82 -20.26 -2.62 5.33
C ASP A 82 -18.95 -2.09 5.95
N ALA A 83 -18.14 -3.00 6.47
CA ALA A 83 -16.91 -2.67 7.19
C ALA A 83 -15.84 -3.74 6.99
N ILE A 84 -14.60 -3.28 6.76
CA ILE A 84 -13.40 -4.09 6.71
C ILE A 84 -12.46 -3.59 7.80
N LEU A 85 -12.05 -4.49 8.69
CA LEU A 85 -11.00 -4.24 9.64
C LEU A 85 -9.76 -4.98 9.16
N ILE A 86 -8.64 -4.27 9.10
CA ILE A 86 -7.32 -4.84 8.84
C ILE A 86 -6.58 -4.82 10.17
N LEU A 87 -6.14 -6.00 10.59
CA LEU A 87 -5.49 -6.23 11.86
C LEU A 87 -4.05 -6.61 11.60
N GLN A 88 -3.11 -5.87 12.17
CA GLN A 88 -1.70 -6.25 12.17
C GLN A 88 -1.37 -6.90 13.51
N LEU A 89 -1.07 -8.20 13.47
CA LEU A 89 -0.78 -9.01 14.66
C LEU A 89 0.67 -8.82 15.15
N PRO A 90 0.94 -9.01 16.45
CA PRO A 90 2.30 -8.99 16.99
C PRO A 90 3.07 -10.28 16.59
N TYR A 91 4.34 -10.38 16.97
CA TYR A 91 5.18 -11.56 16.72
C TYR A 91 4.76 -12.81 17.53
N THR A 92 3.93 -12.64 18.55
CA THR A 92 3.60 -13.69 19.53
C THR A 92 2.09 -13.95 19.58
N GLU A 93 1.68 -15.19 19.85
CA GLU A 93 0.28 -15.55 20.15
C GLU A 93 -0.73 -15.53 18.97
N GLU A 94 -0.28 -15.62 17.71
CA GLU A 94 -1.15 -15.59 16.51
C GLU A 94 -2.35 -16.54 16.61
N SER A 95 -2.14 -17.80 17.03
CA SER A 95 -3.21 -18.80 17.14
C SER A 95 -4.29 -18.47 18.18
N ALA A 96 -3.90 -17.84 19.30
CA ALA A 96 -4.84 -17.42 20.32
C ALA A 96 -5.68 -16.23 19.82
N ILE A 97 -5.04 -15.28 19.12
CA ILE A 97 -5.73 -14.15 18.50
C ILE A 97 -6.74 -14.65 17.47
N ASP A 98 -6.33 -15.57 16.59
CA ASP A 98 -7.22 -16.12 15.55
C ASP A 98 -8.46 -16.79 16.17
N ALA A 99 -8.31 -17.54 17.28
CA ALA A 99 -9.44 -18.13 17.99
C ALA A 99 -10.42 -17.08 18.57
N VAL A 100 -9.90 -15.96 19.08
CA VAL A 100 -10.73 -14.85 19.57
C VAL A 100 -11.43 -14.13 18.42
N LEU A 101 -10.76 -13.92 17.29
CA LEU A 101 -11.34 -13.33 16.09
C LEU A 101 -12.47 -14.20 15.52
N ASP A 102 -12.31 -15.54 15.53
CA ASP A 102 -13.36 -16.48 15.13
C ASP A 102 -14.58 -16.37 16.04
N LYS A 103 -14.37 -16.25 17.35
CA LYS A 103 -15.45 -16.02 18.32
C LYS A 103 -16.17 -14.69 18.05
N ILE A 104 -15.44 -13.62 17.73
CA ILE A 104 -16.03 -12.33 17.32
C ILE A 104 -16.84 -12.48 16.03
N CYS A 105 -16.34 -13.22 15.05
CA CYS A 105 -17.09 -13.51 13.81
C CYS A 105 -18.43 -14.20 14.13
N GLN A 106 -18.43 -15.14 15.07
CA GLN A 106 -19.66 -15.81 15.49
C GLN A 106 -20.63 -14.82 16.14
N ILE A 107 -20.16 -13.98 17.06
CA ILE A 107 -20.96 -12.94 17.73
C ILE A 107 -21.63 -12.01 16.70
N LEU A 108 -20.88 -11.50 15.73
CA LEU A 108 -21.41 -10.62 14.68
C LEU A 108 -22.46 -11.33 13.80
N ARG A 109 -22.29 -12.62 13.52
CA ARG A 109 -23.25 -13.43 12.74
C ARG A 109 -24.55 -13.67 13.51
N THR A 110 -24.45 -14.10 14.76
CA THR A 110 -25.62 -14.43 15.60
C THR A 110 -26.33 -13.21 16.15
N GLY A 111 -25.65 -12.06 16.22
CA GLY A 111 -26.17 -10.86 16.88
C GLY A 111 -26.26 -11.00 18.40
N THR A 112 -25.50 -11.92 18.98
CA THR A 112 -25.35 -12.05 20.44
C THR A 112 -24.50 -10.90 20.99
N ASP A 113 -24.58 -10.66 22.29
CA ASP A 113 -23.82 -9.58 22.92
C ASP A 113 -22.30 -9.84 22.89
N VAL A 114 -21.51 -8.76 22.78
CA VAL A 114 -20.04 -8.80 22.73
C VAL A 114 -19.45 -9.12 24.12
N GLU A 115 -20.26 -9.04 25.18
CA GLU A 115 -19.87 -9.39 26.56
C GLU A 115 -19.41 -10.85 26.75
N ILE A 116 -19.59 -11.71 25.74
CA ILE A 116 -19.14 -13.11 25.74
C ILE A 116 -17.59 -13.22 25.65
N VAL A 117 -16.89 -12.14 25.28
CA VAL A 117 -15.41 -12.08 25.25
C VAL A 117 -14.85 -11.93 26.68
N THR A 118 -13.99 -12.85 27.10
CA THR A 118 -13.44 -12.89 28.47
C THR A 118 -12.43 -11.75 28.70
N PRO A 119 -12.16 -11.34 29.95
CA PRO A 119 -11.19 -10.29 30.25
C PRO A 119 -9.77 -10.57 29.71
N ASP A 120 -9.38 -11.83 29.61
CA ASP A 120 -8.06 -12.21 29.08
C ASP A 120 -8.02 -12.09 27.55
N GLU A 121 -9.10 -12.49 26.87
CA GLU A 121 -9.28 -12.30 25.43
C GLU A 121 -9.32 -10.80 25.06
N LYS A 122 -9.96 -9.96 25.89
CA LYS A 122 -9.96 -8.50 25.70
C LYS A 122 -8.55 -7.92 25.75
N ARG A 123 -7.78 -8.29 26.77
CA ARG A 123 -6.39 -7.83 26.93
C ARG A 123 -5.51 -8.24 25.74
N LEU A 124 -5.71 -9.44 25.23
CA LEU A 124 -5.00 -9.97 24.07
C LEU A 124 -5.27 -9.16 22.79
N LEU A 125 -6.49 -8.65 22.61
CA LEU A 125 -6.84 -7.77 21.48
C LEU A 125 -6.38 -6.31 21.67
N GLU A 126 -6.36 -5.79 22.90
CA GLU A 126 -6.07 -4.38 23.19
C GLU A 126 -4.58 -4.00 23.09
N HIS A 127 -3.68 -4.85 23.59
CA HIS A 127 -2.26 -4.48 23.72
C HIS A 127 -1.42 -4.70 22.47
N ASN A 128 -1.93 -5.47 21.50
CA ASN A 128 -1.07 -6.13 20.53
C ASN A 128 -1.51 -5.96 19.07
N ILE A 129 -2.69 -5.41 18.81
CA ILE A 129 -3.27 -5.39 17.47
C ILE A 129 -3.42 -3.94 17.01
N ASN A 130 -2.73 -3.60 15.92
CA ASN A 130 -3.03 -2.36 15.21
C ASN A 130 -4.25 -2.60 14.30
N VAL A 131 -5.30 -1.80 14.51
CA VAL A 131 -6.56 -1.92 13.77
C VAL A 131 -6.72 -0.73 12.83
N LYS A 132 -6.90 -1.02 11.54
CA LYS A 132 -7.35 -0.03 10.55
C LYS A 132 -8.74 -0.40 10.04
N VAL A 133 -9.67 0.55 10.12
CA VAL A 133 -11.07 0.33 9.73
C VAL A 133 -11.41 1.08 8.45
N TYR A 134 -12.07 0.40 7.53
CA TYR A 134 -12.65 0.95 6.30
C TYR A 134 -14.14 0.63 6.29
N SER A 135 -15.01 1.64 6.17
CA SER A 135 -16.46 1.42 6.24
C SER A 135 -17.24 2.46 5.45
N ASN A 136 -18.45 2.10 5.01
CA ASN A 136 -19.43 3.06 4.51
C ASN A 136 -20.02 3.96 5.63
N ILE A 137 -19.74 3.64 6.90
CA ILE A 137 -20.18 4.39 8.08
C ILE A 137 -19.01 5.21 8.63
N PRO A 138 -19.02 6.56 8.51
CA PRO A 138 -17.86 7.39 8.81
C PRO A 138 -17.32 7.26 10.23
N TYR A 139 -18.20 7.05 11.22
CA TYR A 139 -17.76 6.99 12.62
C TYR A 139 -16.97 5.70 12.94
N LEU A 140 -17.23 4.59 12.22
CA LEU A 140 -16.47 3.34 12.40
C LEU A 140 -15.02 3.49 11.96
N VAL A 141 -14.75 4.35 10.96
CA VAL A 141 -13.41 4.57 10.39
C VAL A 141 -12.41 5.10 11.43
N ASN A 142 -12.91 5.82 12.44
CA ASN A 142 -12.09 6.44 13.49
C ASN A 142 -11.85 5.52 14.69
N MET A 143 -12.43 4.32 14.72
CA MET A 143 -12.25 3.38 15.81
C MET A 143 -10.92 2.63 15.68
N THR A 144 -10.25 2.40 16.80
CA THR A 144 -8.91 1.82 16.86
C THR A 144 -8.87 0.44 17.52
N THR A 145 -10.01 -0.07 18.00
CA THR A 145 -10.10 -1.39 18.64
C THR A 145 -11.12 -2.28 17.94
N VAL A 146 -10.85 -3.58 17.91
CA VAL A 146 -11.77 -4.56 17.30
C VAL A 146 -13.10 -4.60 18.05
N LEU A 147 -13.05 -4.55 19.38
CA LEU A 147 -14.23 -4.66 20.24
C LEU A 147 -15.16 -3.45 20.13
N ASP A 148 -14.63 -2.22 20.04
CA ASP A 148 -15.45 -1.02 19.87
C ASP A 148 -16.21 -1.05 18.55
N VAL A 149 -15.53 -1.47 17.48
CA VAL A 149 -16.14 -1.63 16.16
C VAL A 149 -17.25 -2.67 16.21
N CYS A 150 -16.99 -3.85 16.80
CA CYS A 150 -17.96 -4.93 16.87
C CYS A 150 -19.18 -4.56 17.72
N THR A 151 -18.96 -3.93 18.87
CA THR A 151 -20.04 -3.45 19.76
C THR A 151 -20.92 -2.43 19.04
N SER A 152 -20.29 -1.50 18.31
CA SER A 152 -21.00 -0.50 17.53
C SER A 152 -21.82 -1.12 16.39
N ILE A 153 -21.26 -2.11 15.68
CA ILE A 153 -21.98 -2.86 14.64
C ILE A 153 -23.19 -3.59 15.21
N CYS A 154 -23.03 -4.30 16.34
CA CYS A 154 -24.13 -5.00 17.00
C CYS A 154 -25.25 -4.03 17.40
N ARG A 155 -24.90 -2.87 17.96
CA ARG A 155 -25.87 -1.82 18.31
C ARG A 155 -26.59 -1.28 17.07
N MET A 156 -25.85 -0.98 16.00
CA MET A 156 -26.39 -0.43 14.76
C MET A 156 -27.37 -1.35 14.06
N LYS A 157 -27.14 -2.67 14.11
CA LYS A 157 -27.96 -3.67 13.40
C LYS A 157 -29.46 -3.51 13.71
N ASN A 158 -29.80 -3.05 14.91
CA ASN A 158 -31.17 -2.82 15.35
C ASN A 158 -31.65 -1.36 15.19
N ASN A 159 -30.79 -0.45 14.71
CA ASN A 159 -31.11 0.97 14.53
C ASN A 159 -30.97 1.38 13.05
N VAL A 160 -32.09 1.29 12.33
CA VAL A 160 -32.20 1.59 10.89
C VAL A 160 -31.71 2.99 10.51
N THR A 161 -31.76 3.96 11.45
CA THR A 161 -31.31 5.34 11.20
C THR A 161 -29.80 5.49 11.10
N GLU A 162 -29.03 4.52 11.60
CA GLU A 162 -27.57 4.49 11.52
C GLU A 162 -27.06 3.84 10.21
N HIS A 163 -27.93 3.19 9.45
CA HIS A 163 -27.56 2.54 8.18
C HIS A 163 -27.19 3.56 7.09
N ARG A 164 -26.21 3.21 6.26
CA ARG A 164 -25.73 4.02 5.14
C ARG A 164 -25.79 3.25 3.83
N GLN A 165 -25.65 3.94 2.71
CA GLN A 165 -25.66 3.33 1.39
C GLN A 165 -24.47 2.35 1.27
N ILE A 166 -24.72 1.14 0.76
CA ILE A 166 -23.70 0.10 0.55
C ILE A 166 -23.50 -0.22 -0.94
N ALA A 167 -24.57 -0.16 -1.74
CA ALA A 167 -24.54 -0.53 -3.14
C ALA A 167 -25.64 0.19 -3.91
N TYR A 168 -25.36 0.44 -5.19
CA TYR A 168 -26.30 1.07 -6.11
C TYR A 168 -26.62 0.11 -7.25
N ARG A 169 -27.88 0.09 -7.66
CA ARG A 169 -28.29 -0.57 -8.90
C ARG A 169 -28.47 0.48 -9.97
N LEU A 170 -27.72 0.38 -11.06
CA LEU A 170 -27.73 1.34 -12.15
C LEU A 170 -28.69 0.89 -13.26
N CYS A 171 -29.39 1.84 -13.90
CA CYS A 171 -30.24 1.60 -15.06
C CYS A 171 -29.78 2.50 -16.21
N PRO A 172 -29.58 1.96 -17.44
CA PRO A 172 -29.19 2.76 -18.59
C PRO A 172 -30.23 3.83 -18.92
N VAL A 173 -29.78 5.06 -19.21
CA VAL A 173 -30.68 6.17 -19.62
C VAL A 173 -31.52 5.78 -20.84
N LYS A 174 -30.92 5.05 -21.80
CA LYS A 174 -31.62 4.55 -23.00
C LYS A 174 -32.84 3.66 -22.69
N TRP A 175 -32.88 3.00 -21.53
CA TRP A 175 -34.03 2.19 -21.12
C TRP A 175 -35.18 3.05 -20.59
N LEU A 176 -34.85 4.17 -19.96
CA LEU A 176 -35.84 5.13 -19.48
C LEU A 176 -36.38 6.01 -20.62
N TYR A 177 -35.55 6.30 -21.62
CA TYR A 177 -35.86 7.18 -22.75
C TYR A 177 -35.52 6.53 -24.10
N PRO A 178 -36.25 5.48 -24.52
CA PRO A 178 -35.93 4.71 -25.72
C PRO A 178 -36.11 5.50 -27.03
N HIS A 179 -36.90 6.57 -27.01
CA HIS A 179 -37.19 7.41 -28.19
C HIS A 179 -36.15 8.51 -28.42
N TYR A 180 -35.12 8.62 -27.58
CA TYR A 180 -34.08 9.62 -27.74
C TYR A 180 -33.06 9.21 -28.80
N SER A 181 -32.83 10.07 -29.80
CA SER A 181 -32.17 9.71 -31.06
C SER A 181 -30.67 9.47 -30.95
N ASN A 182 -30.01 10.02 -29.92
CA ASN A 182 -28.55 9.96 -29.74
C ASN A 182 -28.16 9.63 -28.28
N PRO A 183 -28.43 8.42 -27.77
CA PRO A 183 -27.96 8.05 -26.44
C PRO A 183 -26.44 7.91 -26.46
N ILE A 184 -25.77 8.52 -25.48
CA ILE A 184 -24.34 8.34 -25.25
C ILE A 184 -24.11 6.85 -24.94
N LYS A 185 -23.26 6.20 -25.75
CA LYS A 185 -22.95 4.79 -25.63
C LYS A 185 -21.75 4.61 -24.69
N TYR A 186 -21.93 3.77 -23.69
CA TYR A 186 -20.84 3.25 -22.87
C TYR A 186 -20.38 1.92 -23.45
N TYR A 187 -19.09 1.79 -23.72
CA TYR A 187 -18.47 0.54 -24.14
C TYR A 187 -17.69 -0.05 -22.95
N PRO A 188 -18.18 -1.12 -22.30
CA PRO A 188 -17.44 -1.77 -21.22
C PRO A 188 -16.13 -2.35 -21.75
N LEU A 189 -15.12 -2.44 -20.89
CA LEU A 189 -13.90 -3.17 -21.24
C LEU A 189 -14.17 -4.66 -21.10
N GLU A 190 -13.56 -5.47 -21.96
CA GLU A 190 -13.51 -6.91 -21.75
C GLU A 190 -12.82 -7.27 -20.42
N SER A 191 -13.26 -8.37 -19.79
CA SER A 191 -12.73 -8.82 -18.49
C SER A 191 -11.21 -8.98 -18.53
N LEU A 192 -10.70 -9.63 -19.59
CA LEU A 192 -9.27 -9.87 -19.76
C LEU A 192 -8.47 -8.56 -19.84
N SER A 193 -8.95 -7.59 -20.63
CA SER A 193 -8.32 -6.27 -20.75
C SER A 193 -8.31 -5.52 -19.42
N SER A 194 -9.41 -5.61 -18.66
CA SER A 194 -9.53 -5.00 -17.34
C SER A 194 -8.57 -5.64 -16.33
N GLU A 195 -8.50 -6.97 -16.32
CA GLU A 195 -7.61 -7.74 -15.43
C GLU A 195 -6.14 -7.46 -15.71
N VAL A 196 -5.73 -7.39 -16.99
CA VAL A 196 -4.34 -7.08 -17.37
C VAL A 196 -3.93 -5.70 -16.88
N ILE A 197 -4.78 -4.68 -17.07
CA ILE A 197 -4.51 -3.33 -16.58
C ILE A 197 -4.45 -3.31 -15.04
N GLU A 198 -5.42 -3.96 -14.39
CA GLU A 198 -5.51 -3.99 -12.94
C GLU A 198 -4.29 -4.65 -12.31
N GLN A 199 -3.91 -5.84 -12.78
CA GLN A 199 -2.74 -6.57 -12.27
C GLN A 199 -1.45 -5.77 -12.45
N TYR A 200 -1.27 -5.15 -13.60
CA TYR A 200 -0.12 -4.29 -13.88
C TYR A 200 -0.02 -3.12 -12.89
N LEU A 201 -1.10 -2.35 -12.74
CA LEU A 201 -1.11 -1.19 -11.85
C LEU A 201 -0.99 -1.59 -10.38
N LEU A 202 -1.68 -2.66 -9.96
CA LEU A 202 -1.58 -3.16 -8.60
C LEU A 202 -0.16 -3.58 -8.28
N HIS A 203 0.50 -4.33 -9.16
CA HIS A 203 1.87 -4.77 -8.95
C HIS A 203 2.83 -3.59 -8.75
N ILE A 204 2.83 -2.60 -9.66
CA ILE A 204 3.68 -1.41 -9.51
C ILE A 204 3.33 -0.65 -8.22
N SER A 205 2.04 -0.43 -7.94
CA SER A 205 1.61 0.33 -6.78
C SER A 205 2.04 -0.34 -5.45
N THR A 206 2.00 -1.67 -5.40
CA THR A 206 2.45 -2.45 -4.23
C THR A 206 3.94 -2.31 -4.06
N SER A 207 4.74 -2.48 -5.13
CA SER A 207 6.20 -2.33 -5.06
C SER A 207 6.60 -0.91 -4.61
N ILE A 208 5.96 0.14 -5.13
CA ILE A 208 6.23 1.51 -4.70
C ILE A 208 5.93 1.68 -3.20
N LYS A 209 4.81 1.15 -2.70
CA LYS A 209 4.47 1.20 -1.26
C LYS A 209 5.49 0.45 -0.40
N GLU A 210 5.97 -0.71 -0.86
CA GLU A 210 6.99 -1.49 -0.16
C GLU A 210 8.34 -0.76 -0.10
N LEU A 211 8.74 -0.08 -1.18
CA LEU A 211 9.94 0.77 -1.19
C LEU A 211 9.78 1.95 -0.22
N LYS A 212 8.61 2.59 -0.21
CA LYS A 212 8.31 3.68 0.74
C LYS A 212 8.38 3.21 2.19
N TRP A 213 7.78 2.06 2.48
CA TRP A 213 7.82 1.43 3.79
C TRP A 213 9.26 1.15 4.23
N SER A 214 10.07 0.59 3.33
CA SER A 214 11.48 0.31 3.56
C SER A 214 12.25 1.58 3.94
N LEU A 215 12.07 2.66 3.17
CA LEU A 215 12.71 3.95 3.42
C LEU A 215 12.31 4.58 4.76
N ASP A 216 11.02 4.57 5.07
CA ASP A 216 10.49 5.30 6.23
C ASP A 216 10.67 4.54 7.56
N TYR A 217 10.66 3.21 7.54
CA TYR A 217 10.55 2.39 8.76
C TYR A 217 11.63 1.32 8.93
N GLU A 218 12.25 0.82 7.85
CA GLU A 218 13.23 -0.27 7.97
C GLU A 218 14.67 0.21 8.00
N LEU A 219 14.96 1.38 7.42
CA LEU A 219 16.28 1.99 7.53
C LEU A 219 16.50 2.50 8.97
N SER A 220 17.52 1.97 9.63
CA SER A 220 17.83 2.31 11.01
C SER A 220 18.42 3.72 11.16
N GLU A 221 18.35 4.24 12.39
CA GLU A 221 19.08 5.46 12.79
C GLU A 221 20.60 5.32 12.62
N LEU A 222 21.13 4.09 12.64
CA LEU A 222 22.56 3.83 12.41
C LEU A 222 22.99 4.23 11.00
N LEU A 223 22.16 3.95 9.99
CA LEU A 223 22.44 4.37 8.62
C LEU A 223 22.32 5.89 8.47
N ARG A 224 21.41 6.54 9.21
CA ARG A 224 21.28 8.00 9.19
C ARG A 224 22.52 8.69 9.75
N GLU A 225 23.22 8.06 10.70
CA GLU A 225 24.47 8.58 11.26
C GLU A 225 25.62 8.59 10.24
N TYR A 226 25.74 7.55 9.41
CA TYR A 226 26.93 7.33 8.56
C TYR A 226 26.67 7.42 7.05
N CYS A 227 25.41 7.44 6.60
CA CYS A 227 25.03 7.31 5.19
C CYS A 227 23.89 8.26 4.80
N ASP A 228 23.80 9.43 5.45
CA ASP A 228 22.71 10.40 5.23
C ASP A 228 22.58 10.81 3.75
N LEU A 229 23.71 11.05 3.07
CA LEU A 229 23.73 11.39 1.64
C LEU A 229 23.09 10.29 0.78
N GLN A 230 23.41 9.03 1.05
CA GLN A 230 22.88 7.88 0.30
C GLN A 230 21.39 7.68 0.59
N ILE A 231 20.96 7.88 1.83
CA ILE A 231 19.53 7.86 2.18
C ILE A 231 18.78 8.96 1.44
N MET A 232 19.33 10.18 1.39
CA MET A 232 18.75 11.28 0.64
C MET A 232 18.68 10.96 -0.87
N MET A 233 19.71 10.34 -1.44
CA MET A 233 19.69 9.88 -2.84
C MET A 233 18.59 8.83 -3.08
N ALA A 234 18.38 7.88 -2.15
CA ALA A 234 17.30 6.91 -2.24
C ALA A 234 15.92 7.58 -2.24
N TYR A 235 15.71 8.57 -1.37
CA TYR A 235 14.48 9.37 -1.35
C TYR A 235 14.27 10.16 -2.65
N GLN A 236 15.34 10.71 -3.23
CA GLN A 236 15.26 11.41 -4.53
C GLN A 236 14.87 10.46 -5.65
N GLN A 237 15.48 9.27 -5.73
CA GLN A 237 15.12 8.25 -6.71
C GLN A 237 13.68 7.78 -6.53
N TYR A 238 13.25 7.56 -5.30
CA TYR A 238 11.86 7.21 -4.97
C TYR A 238 10.88 8.29 -5.44
N SER A 239 11.17 9.57 -5.20
CA SER A 239 10.32 10.68 -5.65
C SER A 239 10.21 10.74 -7.19
N LEU A 240 11.29 10.46 -7.90
CA LEU A 240 11.27 10.35 -9.37
C LEU A 240 10.40 9.17 -9.84
N LEU A 241 10.49 8.02 -9.16
CA LEU A 241 9.65 6.85 -9.45
C LEU A 241 8.15 7.17 -9.24
N GLU A 242 7.78 7.89 -8.18
CA GLU A 242 6.39 8.31 -7.94
C GLU A 242 5.84 9.21 -9.06
N ASP A 243 6.65 10.14 -9.58
CA ASP A 243 6.27 11.00 -10.70
C ASP A 243 6.09 10.18 -12.00
N GLN A 244 7.00 9.23 -12.26
CA GLN A 244 6.88 8.32 -13.40
C GLN A 244 5.60 7.47 -13.32
N TYR A 245 5.31 6.91 -12.14
CA TYR A 245 4.09 6.14 -11.91
C TYR A 245 2.83 7.00 -12.07
N SER A 246 2.85 8.24 -11.58
CA SER A 246 1.72 9.18 -11.73
C SER A 246 1.42 9.48 -13.20
N LYS A 247 2.46 9.68 -14.02
CA LYS A 247 2.33 9.88 -15.47
C LYS A 247 1.79 8.64 -16.17
N GLU A 248 2.26 7.47 -15.78
CA GLU A 248 1.79 6.19 -16.33
C GLU A 248 0.32 5.94 -15.98
N LEU A 249 -0.07 6.18 -14.74
CA LEU A 249 -1.45 6.08 -14.28
C LEU A 249 -2.36 6.99 -15.11
N GLN A 250 -1.93 8.23 -15.38
CA GLN A 250 -2.67 9.17 -16.23
C GLN A 250 -2.81 8.67 -17.67
N ARG A 251 -1.74 8.13 -18.26
CA ARG A 251 -1.77 7.54 -19.61
C ARG A 251 -2.77 6.39 -19.72
N ILE A 252 -2.78 5.49 -18.74
CA ILE A 252 -3.72 4.36 -18.71
C ILE A 252 -5.16 4.83 -18.48
N ARG A 253 -5.39 5.83 -17.61
CA ARG A 253 -6.72 6.46 -17.44
C ARG A 253 -7.28 6.94 -18.76
N GLU A 254 -6.49 7.69 -19.53
CA GLU A 254 -6.90 8.24 -20.81
C GLU A 254 -7.24 7.15 -21.82
N LEU A 255 -6.42 6.08 -21.89
CA LEU A 255 -6.71 4.92 -22.71
C LEU A 255 -8.07 4.30 -22.37
N VAL A 256 -8.31 4.02 -21.08
CA VAL A 256 -9.57 3.39 -20.61
C VAL A 256 -10.77 4.28 -20.88
N LEU A 257 -10.65 5.59 -20.66
CA LEU A 257 -11.71 6.55 -20.98
C LEU A 257 -12.00 6.62 -22.49
N ASN A 258 -10.97 6.58 -23.33
CA ASN A 258 -11.12 6.59 -24.78
C ASN A 258 -11.76 5.31 -25.32
N ILE A 259 -11.42 4.15 -24.75
CA ILE A 259 -12.10 2.88 -25.05
C ILE A 259 -13.57 2.96 -24.66
N ARG A 260 -13.86 3.41 -23.42
CA ARG A 260 -15.24 3.52 -22.90
C ARG A 260 -16.11 4.47 -23.70
N ARG A 261 -15.50 5.47 -24.35
CA ARG A 261 -16.16 6.42 -25.27
C ARG A 261 -16.27 5.91 -26.71
N GLY A 262 -15.66 4.77 -27.04
CA GLY A 262 -15.62 4.21 -28.39
C GLY A 262 -14.68 4.95 -29.35
N VAL A 263 -13.74 5.75 -28.82
CA VAL A 263 -12.73 6.48 -29.62
C VAL A 263 -11.60 5.55 -30.05
N VAL A 264 -11.27 4.55 -29.22
CA VAL A 264 -10.18 3.59 -29.42
C VAL A 264 -10.71 2.17 -29.27
N GLN A 265 -10.24 1.25 -30.11
CA GLN A 265 -10.57 -0.17 -29.98
C GLN A 265 -9.72 -0.84 -28.89
N GLN A 266 -10.32 -1.80 -28.18
CA GLN A 266 -9.71 -2.48 -27.03
C GLN A 266 -8.59 -3.47 -27.40
N ASP A 267 -8.50 -3.89 -28.66
CA ASP A 267 -7.54 -4.91 -29.13
C ASP A 267 -6.07 -4.55 -28.86
N ASN A 268 -5.79 -3.27 -28.63
CA ASN A 268 -4.45 -2.75 -28.33
C ASN A 268 -4.13 -2.65 -26.84
N VAL A 269 -5.02 -3.04 -25.92
CA VAL A 269 -4.79 -2.87 -24.47
C VAL A 269 -3.54 -3.62 -24.02
N SER A 270 -3.39 -4.90 -24.35
CA SER A 270 -2.23 -5.69 -23.95
C SER A 270 -0.92 -5.13 -24.49
N SER A 271 -0.87 -4.72 -25.76
CA SER A 271 0.34 -4.09 -26.34
C SER A 271 0.64 -2.71 -25.75
N THR A 272 -0.38 -2.00 -25.28
CA THR A 272 -0.24 -0.67 -24.68
C THR A 272 0.20 -0.72 -23.22
N VAL A 273 -0.16 -1.80 -22.51
CA VAL A 273 0.33 -2.11 -21.15
C VAL A 273 1.75 -2.68 -21.21
N SER A 274 2.05 -3.55 -22.18
CA SER A 274 3.37 -4.17 -22.35
C SER A 274 4.41 -3.31 -23.08
N ASN A 275 4.37 -1.99 -22.88
CA ASN A 275 5.20 -1.06 -23.62
C ASN A 275 6.56 -0.75 -22.94
N VAL A 276 7.40 0.05 -23.61
CA VAL A 276 8.71 0.51 -23.11
C VAL A 276 8.61 1.24 -21.76
N GLN A 277 7.46 1.88 -21.46
CA GLN A 277 7.26 2.58 -20.19
C GLN A 277 7.13 1.60 -19.01
N GLN A 278 6.46 0.47 -19.23
CA GLN A 278 6.38 -0.62 -18.25
C GLN A 278 7.79 -1.10 -17.89
N THR A 279 8.65 -1.38 -18.88
CA THR A 279 10.03 -1.81 -18.64
C THR A 279 10.79 -0.80 -17.78
N LYS A 280 10.69 0.50 -18.09
CA LYS A 280 11.36 1.56 -17.32
C LYS A 280 10.93 1.64 -15.85
N LEU A 281 9.64 1.45 -15.57
CA LEU A 281 9.14 1.44 -14.19
C LEU A 281 9.65 0.23 -13.43
N TYR A 282 9.64 -0.94 -14.05
CA TYR A 282 10.20 -2.16 -13.47
C TYR A 282 11.70 -2.04 -13.17
N ASP A 283 12.47 -1.51 -14.13
CA ASP A 283 13.90 -1.29 -13.97
C ASP A 283 14.14 -0.32 -12.80
N SER A 284 13.41 0.80 -12.75
CA SER A 284 13.53 1.79 -11.67
C SER A 284 13.17 1.22 -10.29
N ILE A 285 12.14 0.36 -10.21
CA ILE A 285 11.78 -0.36 -8.98
C ILE A 285 12.91 -1.30 -8.55
N SER A 286 13.46 -2.06 -9.50
CA SER A 286 14.55 -3.00 -9.25
C SER A 286 15.81 -2.27 -8.76
N ASP A 287 16.19 -1.19 -9.43
CA ASP A 287 17.38 -0.38 -9.10
C ASP A 287 17.29 0.19 -7.67
N ILE A 288 16.13 0.76 -7.30
CA ILE A 288 15.93 1.27 -5.93
C ILE A 288 15.92 0.13 -4.92
N SER A 289 15.30 -1.01 -5.24
CA SER A 289 15.27 -2.17 -4.35
C SER A 289 16.68 -2.71 -4.08
N GLU A 290 17.50 -2.84 -5.11
CA GLU A 290 18.90 -3.25 -5.01
C GLU A 290 19.70 -2.24 -4.18
N TYR A 291 19.53 -0.95 -4.44
CA TYR A 291 20.18 0.12 -3.68
C TYR A 291 19.82 0.09 -2.18
N LEU A 292 18.55 -0.16 -1.86
CA LEU A 292 18.09 -0.32 -0.46
C LEU A 292 18.67 -1.58 0.19
N ASN A 293 18.83 -2.67 -0.56
CA ASN A 293 19.48 -3.88 -0.07
C ASN A 293 20.97 -3.66 0.21
N ASP A 294 21.67 -2.88 -0.61
CA ASP A 294 23.06 -2.49 -0.36
C ASP A 294 23.22 -1.63 0.89
N LEU A 295 22.28 -0.71 1.13
CA LEU A 295 22.22 0.06 2.37
C LEU A 295 22.05 -0.87 3.59
N ARG A 296 21.13 -1.83 3.53
CA ARG A 296 20.92 -2.82 4.61
C ARG A 296 22.16 -3.68 4.84
N ALA A 297 22.81 -4.14 3.78
CA ALA A 297 24.04 -4.93 3.89
C ALA A 297 25.17 -4.13 4.53
N LYS A 298 25.30 -2.84 4.19
CA LYS A 298 26.25 -1.94 4.85
C LYS A 298 25.92 -1.70 6.31
N GLU A 299 24.65 -1.54 6.66
CA GLU A 299 24.24 -1.44 8.06
C GLU A 299 24.69 -2.66 8.86
N GLN A 300 24.49 -3.85 8.31
CA GLN A 300 24.90 -5.09 8.95
C GLN A 300 26.41 -5.13 9.15
N LEU A 301 27.20 -4.72 8.15
CA LEU A 301 28.65 -4.59 8.29
C LEU A 301 29.05 -3.66 9.44
N ILE A 302 28.42 -2.48 9.55
CA ILE A 302 28.71 -1.51 10.63
C ILE A 302 28.40 -2.13 12.00
N LYS A 303 27.28 -2.85 12.12
CA LYS A 303 26.94 -3.59 13.35
C LYS A 303 27.98 -4.65 13.67
N ASP A 304 28.41 -5.43 12.69
CA ASP A 304 29.41 -6.48 12.86
C ASP A 304 30.77 -5.91 13.30
N LEU A 305 31.19 -4.77 12.74
CA LEU A 305 32.40 -4.04 13.14
C LEU A 305 32.31 -3.57 14.59
N ARG A 306 31.19 -2.97 14.99
CA ARG A 306 30.97 -2.51 16.37
C ARG A 306 31.06 -3.67 17.37
N ILE A 307 30.52 -4.85 17.04
CA ILE A 307 30.65 -6.08 17.87
C ILE A 307 32.13 -6.45 18.08
N GLN A 308 32.95 -6.30 17.05
CA GLN A 308 34.40 -6.55 17.09
C GLN A 308 35.22 -5.40 17.69
N ARG A 309 34.57 -4.33 18.18
CA ARG A 309 35.22 -3.10 18.67
C ARG A 309 36.07 -2.40 17.61
N ILE A 310 35.61 -2.42 16.36
CA ILE A 310 36.17 -1.69 15.24
C ILE A 310 35.20 -0.54 14.91
N ASP A 311 35.71 0.68 14.88
CA ASP A 311 34.91 1.86 14.54
C ASP A 311 34.81 1.99 13.00
N TYR A 312 33.61 2.32 12.49
CA TYR A 312 33.39 2.57 11.07
C TYR A 312 33.43 4.08 10.79
N TRP A 313 34.29 4.51 9.85
CA TRP A 313 34.44 5.92 9.50
C TRP A 313 34.28 6.13 7.99
N ASN A 314 33.37 7.04 7.63
CA ASN A 314 33.27 7.55 6.27
C ASN A 314 34.37 8.60 6.04
N VAL A 315 35.41 8.25 5.31
CA VAL A 315 36.61 9.10 5.14
C VAL A 315 36.32 10.43 4.45
N THR A 316 35.26 10.51 3.65
CA THR A 316 34.89 11.76 2.97
C THR A 316 34.39 12.83 3.96
N GLU A 317 33.79 12.43 5.08
CA GLU A 317 33.33 13.36 6.13
C GLU A 317 34.50 13.98 6.89
N TYR A 318 35.65 13.30 6.91
CA TYR A 318 36.89 13.76 7.51
C TYR A 318 37.81 14.47 6.51
N GLY A 319 37.32 14.75 5.29
CA GLY A 319 38.05 15.49 4.27
C GLY A 319 39.19 14.71 3.61
N VAL A 320 39.26 13.39 3.82
CA VAL A 320 40.29 12.53 3.22
C VAL A 320 39.94 12.26 1.76
N GLN A 321 40.88 12.53 0.86
CA GLN A 321 40.74 12.38 -0.58
C GLN A 321 41.57 11.22 -1.13
N HIS A 322 41.25 10.80 -2.36
CA HIS A 322 41.89 9.64 -3.02
C HIS A 322 43.42 9.78 -3.22
N GLY A 323 43.97 11.00 -3.08
CA GLY A 323 45.40 11.28 -3.22
C GLY A 323 46.15 11.53 -1.91
N ASP A 324 45.48 11.43 -0.75
CA ASP A 324 46.13 11.68 0.54
C ASP A 324 47.08 10.54 0.91
N ASP A 325 48.25 10.89 1.43
CA ASP A 325 49.24 9.92 1.88
C ASP A 325 48.90 9.35 3.27
N GLU A 326 49.54 8.22 3.62
CA GLU A 326 49.30 7.51 4.87
C GLU A 326 49.50 8.39 6.11
N LYS A 327 50.42 9.37 6.06
CA LYS A 327 50.66 10.30 7.18
C LYS A 327 49.51 11.29 7.36
N ILE A 328 48.98 11.82 6.26
CA ILE A 328 47.83 12.73 6.30
C ILE A 328 46.61 11.99 6.85
N ILE A 329 46.38 10.75 6.40
CA ILE A 329 45.29 9.91 6.88
C ILE A 329 45.45 9.61 8.39
N GLU A 330 46.62 9.17 8.83
CA GLU A 330 46.86 8.90 10.27
C GLU A 330 46.71 10.16 11.13
N GLN A 331 47.21 11.31 10.68
CA GLN A 331 47.09 12.57 11.43
C GLN A 331 45.64 13.05 11.52
N THR A 332 44.88 12.88 10.44
CA THR A 332 43.48 13.33 10.35
C THR A 332 42.56 12.41 11.16
N LEU A 333 42.81 11.09 11.13
CA LEU A 333 41.88 10.12 11.70
C LEU A 333 42.28 9.56 13.08
N LEU A 334 43.58 9.49 13.39
CA LEU A 334 44.08 8.83 14.62
C LEU A 334 44.60 9.81 15.68
N ALA A 335 44.23 11.09 15.56
CA ALA A 335 44.86 12.29 16.12
C ALA A 335 45.35 12.29 17.59
N ASN A 336 45.12 11.25 18.42
CA ASN A 336 45.88 10.96 19.64
C ASN A 336 45.69 9.53 20.24
N ASP A 337 44.96 8.60 19.58
CA ASP A 337 44.55 7.34 20.21
C ASP A 337 44.95 6.09 19.39
N ARG A 338 46.23 5.69 19.53
CA ARG A 338 46.85 4.57 18.78
C ARG A 338 46.28 3.18 19.08
N LYS A 339 45.25 3.06 19.93
CA LYS A 339 44.67 1.76 20.35
C LYS A 339 43.31 1.45 19.73
N ARG A 340 42.77 2.31 18.87
CA ARG A 340 41.50 2.09 18.15
C ARG A 340 41.73 1.40 16.81
N TYR A 341 40.92 0.39 16.50
CA TYR A 341 40.83 -0.18 15.15
C TYR A 341 39.72 0.56 14.42
N ILE A 342 40.04 1.14 13.27
CA ILE A 342 39.10 1.92 12.46
C ILE A 342 39.06 1.31 11.06
N LEU A 343 37.86 1.03 10.55
CA LEU A 343 37.63 0.74 9.14
C LEU A 343 37.25 2.04 8.44
N CYS A 344 38.03 2.39 7.42
CA CYS A 344 37.88 3.58 6.62
C CYS A 344 37.23 3.23 5.27
N SER A 345 36.15 3.91 4.89
CA SER A 345 35.41 3.69 3.64
C SER A 345 35.03 5.03 2.99
N ASN A 346 34.94 5.08 1.67
CA ASN A 346 34.53 6.26 0.89
C ASN A 346 33.07 6.21 0.39
N ASP A 347 32.27 5.29 0.95
CA ASP A 347 30.82 5.30 0.89
C ASP A 347 30.16 5.11 -0.50
N ILE A 348 30.92 4.71 -1.51
CA ILE A 348 30.42 4.20 -2.78
C ILE A 348 29.93 2.76 -2.53
N LEU A 349 28.63 2.54 -2.47
CA LEU A 349 28.05 1.33 -1.85
C LEU A 349 28.45 0.00 -2.52
N ASN A 350 28.95 -0.89 -1.64
CA ASN A 350 28.82 -2.35 -1.53
C ASN A 350 29.09 -3.28 -2.73
N MET A 351 30.32 -3.32 -3.26
CA MET A 351 30.72 -4.48 -4.08
C MET A 351 31.49 -5.58 -3.35
N ASN A 352 32.30 -5.30 -2.31
CA ASN A 352 33.23 -6.30 -1.74
C ASN A 352 33.43 -6.22 -0.20
N ASN A 353 32.58 -5.54 0.56
CA ASN A 353 32.88 -5.23 1.96
C ASN A 353 32.93 -6.45 2.90
N GLN A 354 32.12 -7.49 2.66
CA GLN A 354 32.20 -8.73 3.46
C GLN A 354 33.53 -9.46 3.24
N GLU A 355 34.00 -9.53 1.99
CA GLU A 355 35.30 -10.10 1.66
C GLU A 355 36.43 -9.26 2.26
N GLN A 356 36.34 -7.93 2.17
CA GLN A 356 37.29 -7.01 2.82
C GLN A 356 37.28 -7.17 4.34
N PHE A 357 36.13 -7.35 4.97
CA PHE A 357 36.01 -7.57 6.40
C PHE A 357 36.61 -8.93 6.82
N HIS A 358 36.33 -10.01 6.08
CA HIS A 358 36.97 -11.30 6.31
C HIS A 358 38.49 -11.24 6.13
N ASN A 359 38.97 -10.53 5.10
CA ASN A 359 40.38 -10.28 4.90
C ASN A 359 40.98 -9.50 6.08
N LEU A 360 40.32 -8.45 6.57
CA LEU A 360 40.74 -7.69 7.75
C LEU A 360 40.83 -8.58 9.01
N LEU A 361 39.80 -9.37 9.29
CA LEU A 361 39.77 -10.30 10.43
C LEU A 361 40.89 -11.33 10.35
N SER A 362 41.19 -11.85 9.14
CA SER A 362 42.29 -12.77 8.90
C SER A 362 43.65 -12.12 9.19
N GLN A 363 43.85 -10.86 8.75
CA GLN A 363 45.07 -10.11 8.99
C GLN A 363 45.26 -9.77 10.47
N MET A 364 44.19 -9.39 11.18
CA MET A 364 44.22 -9.15 12.62
C MET A 364 44.55 -10.42 13.42
N SER A 365 44.00 -11.57 13.00
CA SER A 365 44.29 -12.86 13.60
C SER A 365 45.75 -13.26 13.41
N ASN A 366 46.29 -13.05 12.21
CA ASN A 366 47.69 -13.29 11.90
C ASN A 366 48.64 -12.36 12.67
N ARG A 367 48.31 -11.07 12.83
CA ARG A 367 49.11 -10.13 13.64
C ARG A 367 49.12 -10.49 15.13
N LYS A 368 48.03 -11.02 15.68
CA LYS A 368 47.99 -11.54 17.06
C LYS A 368 48.86 -12.80 17.24
N SER A 369 49.10 -13.58 16.18
CA SER A 369 49.98 -14.76 16.22
C SER A 369 51.47 -14.42 16.10
N LEU A 370 51.82 -13.28 15.51
CA LEU A 370 53.19 -12.77 15.35
C LEU A 370 53.73 -12.03 16.59
N HIS A 371 52.87 -11.75 17.58
CA HIS A 371 53.22 -11.09 18.85
C HIS A 371 53.03 -12.01 20.07
N ARG A 372 52.94 -13.32 19.86
CA ARG A 372 53.21 -14.36 20.87
C ARG A 372 54.55 -14.99 20.55
#